data_AF-A0A497FWN7-F1
#
_entry.id   AF-A0A497FWN7-F1
#
_cell.length_a   1.000
_cell.length_b   1.000
_cell.length_c   1.000
_cell.angle_alpha   90.00
_cell.angle_beta   90.00
_cell.angle_gamma   90.00
#
_symmetry.space_group_name_H-M   'P 1'
#
loop_
_entity.id
_entity.type
_entity.pdbx_description
1 polymer ?
#
loop_
_entity_poly.entity_id
_entity_poly.type
_entity_poly.pdbx_seq_one_letter_code
_entity_poly.pdbx_strand_id
1 'polypeptide(L)' 'MTPLTTFTIIFTIVILLLVTEIEHRAVVAMLAAVLSVYFGTAYGLFSFEEIVEMLNLDTVLFIVG' A
#
# COMPACT_ATOMS: atom_id res chain seq x y z
N MET A 1 -9.65 -15.43 6.43
CA MET A 1 -9.58 -14.15 7.17
C MET A 1 -10.45 -13.14 6.46
N THR A 2 -11.13 -12.27 7.20
CA THR A 2 -11.93 -11.20 6.58
C THR A 2 -11.00 -10.12 6.00
N PRO A 3 -11.42 -9.39 4.95
CA PRO A 3 -10.62 -8.29 4.41
C PRO A 3 -10.25 -7.29 5.51
N LEU A 4 -11.19 -6.93 6.37
CA LEU A 4 -10.97 -6.03 7.50
C LEU A 4 -9.80 -6.48 8.38
N THR A 5 -9.76 -7.76 8.76
CA THR A 5 -8.66 -8.31 9.57
C THR A 5 -7.32 -8.21 8.85
N THR A 6 -7.27 -8.54 7.56
CA THR A 6 -6.04 -8.53 6.77
C THR A 6 -5.49 -7.11 6.60
N PHE A 7 -6.32 -6.15 6.22
CA PHE A 7 -5.90 -4.74 6.09
C PHE A 7 -5.50 -4.11 7.44
N THR A 8 -6.17 -4.49 8.53
CA THR A 8 -5.78 -4.03 9.88
C THR A 8 -4.38 -4.54 10.26
N ILE A 9 -4.05 -5.78 9.93
CA ILE A 9 -2.72 -6.36 10.17
C ILE A 9 -1.67 -5.67 9.31
N ILE A 10 -1.93 -5.48 8.02
CA ILE A 10 -1.03 -4.76 7.10
C ILE A 10 -0.74 -3.36 7.66
N PHE A 11 -1.80 -2.61 8.01
CA PHE A 11 -1.67 -1.27 8.58
C PHE A 11 -0.82 -1.26 9.86
N THR A 12 -1.09 -2.20 10.77
CA THR A 12 -0.35 -2.31 12.03
C THR A 12 1.14 -2.59 11.79
N ILE A 13 1.46 -3.53 10.89
CA ILE A 13 2.85 -3.87 10.54
C ILE A 13 3.56 -2.68 9.89
N VAL A 14 2.90 -1.99 8.97
CA VAL A 14 3.46 -0.82 8.28
C VAL A 14 3.77 0.30 9.26
N ILE A 15 2.87 0.59 10.22
CA ILE A 15 3.13 1.56 11.28
C ILE A 15 4.31 1.14 12.16
N LEU A 16 4.39 -0.14 12.55
CA LEU A 16 5.53 -0.64 13.33
C LEU A 16 6.85 -0.50 12.57
N LEU A 17 6.88 -0.77 11.27
CA LEU A 17 8.06 -0.58 10.43
C LEU A 17 8.46 0.89 10.29
N LEU A 18 7.47 1.78 10.16
CA LEU A 18 7.68 3.23 10.11
C LEU A 18 8.23 3.79 11.44
N VAL A 19 7.71 3.32 12.57
CA VAL A 19 8.11 3.79 13.91
C VAL A 19 9.49 3.26 14.30
N THR A 20 9.82 2.03 13.91
CA THR A 20 11.11 1.42 14.24
C THR A 20 12.26 1.94 13.39
N GLU A 21 11.97 2.61 12.26
CA GLU A 21 12.96 3.14 11.31
C GLU A 21 14.03 2.11 10.86
N ILE A 22 13.70 0.82 10.94
CA ILE A 22 14.62 -0.27 10.56
C ILE A 22 14.90 -0.24 9.06
N GLU A 23 13.88 0.07 8.27
CA GLU A 23 13.93 0.13 6.82
C GLU A 23 13.73 1.57 6.31
N HIS A 24 14.21 1.85 5.10
CA HIS A 24 14.00 3.15 4.48
C HIS A 24 12.49 3.42 4.32
N ARG A 25 12.03 4.61 4.73
CA ARG A 25 10.59 4.97 4.73
C ARG A 25 9.90 4.73 3.39
N ALA A 26 10.61 4.99 2.28
CA ALA A 26 10.10 4.71 0.94
C ALA A 26 9.88 3.21 0.67
N VAL A 27 10.76 2.34 1.17
CA VAL A 27 10.61 0.88 1.03
C VAL A 27 9.40 0.38 1.79
N VAL A 28 9.18 0.89 3.02
CA VAL A 28 8.00 0.57 3.82
C VAL A 28 6.71 1.01 3.12
N ALA A 29 6.70 2.20 2.52
CA ALA A 29 5.56 2.69 1.75
C ALA A 29 5.27 1.84 0.50
N MET A 30 6.31 1.46 -0.25
CA MET A 30 6.16 0.55 -1.40
C MET A 30 5.62 -0.82 -0.98
N LEU A 31 6.11 -1.36 0.14
CA LEU A 31 5.64 -2.63 0.68
C LEU A 31 4.16 -2.56 1.10
N ALA A 32 3.76 -1.47 1.74
CA ALA A 32 2.36 -1.23 2.09
C ALA A 32 1.46 -1.18 0.84
N ALA A 33 1.90 -0.49 -0.21
CA ALA A 33 1.19 -0.40 -1.48
C ALA A 33 1.05 -1.78 -2.15
N VAL A 34 2.15 -2.53 -2.28
CA VAL A 34 2.15 -3.86 -2.91
C VAL A 34 1.25 -4.84 -2.15
N LEU A 35 1.32 -4.88 -0.82
CA LEU A 35 0.44 -5.73 -0.01
C LEU A 35 -1.03 -5.34 -0.15
N SER A 36 -1.32 -4.04 -0.15
CA SER A 36 -2.70 -3.55 -0.30
C SER A 36 -3.30 -3.90 -1.67
N VAL A 37 -2.50 -3.80 -2.73
CA VAL A 37 -2.89 -4.21 -4.08
C VAL A 37 -3.08 -5.73 -4.18
N TYR A 38 -2.14 -6.51 -3.66
CA TYR A 38 -2.21 -7.97 -3.72
C TYR A 38 -3.43 -8.51 -2.97
N PHE A 39 -3.65 -8.07 -1.72
CA PHE A 39 -4.80 -8.53 -0.95
C PHE A 39 -6.10 -7.92 -1.46
N GLY A 40 -6.10 -6.66 -1.89
CA GLY A 40 -7.27 -6.02 -2.47
C GLY A 40 -7.76 -6.72 -3.74
N THR A 41 -6.87 -7.11 -4.64
CA THR A 41 -7.23 -7.94 -5.82
C THR A 41 -7.69 -9.34 -5.41
N ALA A 42 -6.97 -9.99 -4.49
CA ALA A 42 -7.32 -11.35 -4.04
C ALA A 42 -8.70 -11.43 -3.35
N TYR A 43 -9.13 -10.36 -2.67
CA TYR A 43 -10.46 -10.25 -2.07
C TYR A 43 -11.53 -9.71 -3.04
N GLY A 44 -11.17 -9.35 -4.28
CA GLY A 44 -12.08 -8.76 -5.25
C GLY A 44 -12.54 -7.34 -4.90
N LEU A 45 -11.75 -6.61 -4.12
CA LEU A 45 -12.03 -5.22 -3.70
C LEU A 45 -11.56 -4.19 -4.73
N PHE A 46 -10.54 -4.52 -5.52
CA PHE A 46 -10.00 -3.66 -6.56
C PHE A 46 -9.91 -4.43 -7.88
N SER A 47 -10.31 -3.77 -8.95
CA SER A 47 -10.02 -4.16 -10.32
C SER A 47 -8.65 -3.62 -10.77
N PHE A 48 -8.07 -4.21 -11.82
CA PHE A 48 -6.78 -3.75 -12.36
C PHE A 48 -6.82 -2.31 -12.87
N GLU A 49 -7.94 -1.84 -13.40
CA GLU A 49 -8.13 -0.43 -13.80
C GLU A 49 -8.10 0.49 -12.58
N GLU A 50 -8.85 0.17 -11.52
CA GLU A 50 -8.87 0.98 -10.29
C GLU A 50 -7.49 1.09 -9.64
N ILE A 51 -6.66 0.05 -9.72
CA ILE A 51 -5.29 0.08 -9.18
C ILE A 51 -4.41 1.08 -9.93
N VAL A 52 -4.58 1.21 -11.25
CA VAL A 52 -3.86 2.20 -12.05
C VAL A 52 -4.36 3.60 -11.73
N GLU A 53 -5.66 3.77 -11.50
CA GLU A 53 -6.25 5.06 -11.08
C GLU A 53 -5.84 5.47 -9.65
N MET A 54 -5.59 4.51 -8.76
CA MET A 54 -5.06 4.79 -7.41
C MET A 54 -3.65 5.42 -7.45
N LEU A 55 -2.90 5.21 -8.54
CA LEU A 55 -1.63 5.90 -8.76
C LEU A 55 -1.93 7.34 -9.23
N ASN A 56 -1.90 8.29 -8.31
CA ASN A 56 -2.01 9.70 -8.65
C ASN A 56 -0.74 10.16 -9.39
N LEU A 57 -0.74 9.99 -10.71
CA LEU A 57 0.38 10.31 -11.59
C LEU A 57 0.80 11.77 -11.48
N ASP A 58 -0.15 12.70 -11.26
CA ASP A 58 0.15 14.13 -11.07
C ASP A 58 1.00 14.36 -9.81
N THR A 59 0.70 13.65 -8.73
CA THR A 59 1.48 13.71 -7.47
C THR A 59 2.87 13.12 -7.66
N VAL A 60 2.98 12.00 -8.38
CA VAL A 60 4.28 11.39 -8.69
C VAL A 60 5.12 12.31 -9.58
N LEU A 61 4.53 12.88 -10.63
CA LEU A 61 5.16 13.85 -11.53
C LEU A 61 5.59 15.11 -10.78
N PHE A 62 4.77 15.61 -9.85
CA PHE A 62 5.12 16.77 -9.01
C PHE A 62 6.32 16.52 -8.08
N ILE A 63 6.49 15.28 -7.60
CA ILE A 63 7.63 14.92 -6.74
C ILE A 63 8.91 14.74 -7.56
N VAL A 64 8.80 14.29 -8.81
CA VAL A 64 9.94 13.98 -9.69
C VAL A 64 10.41 15.19 -10.51
N GLY A 65 9.50 16.07 -10.92
CA GLY A 65 9.78 17.27 -11.73
C GLY A 65 10.25 18.46 -10.91
#